data_AF-A0A957GBA5-F1
#
_entry.id   AF-A0A957GBA5-F1
#
_cell.length_a   1.000
_cell.length_b   1.000
_cell.length_c   1.000
_cell.angle_alpha   90.00
_cell.angle_beta   90.00
_cell.angle_gamma   90.00
#
_symmetry.space_group_name_H-M   'P 1'
#
loop_
_entity.id
_entity.type
_entity.pdbx_description
1 polymer ?
#
loop_
_entity_poly.entity_id
_entity_poly.type
_entity_poly.pdbx_seq_one_letter_code
_entity_poly.pdbx_strand_id
1 'polypeptide(L)' 'MMDDTHPNADKLLKLGEIAPDFTLVNGDGQRLQLAAALAQGVVLLVFYRGDW' A
#
# COMPACT_ATOMS: atom_id res chain seq x y z
N MET A 1 15.09 19.55 15.46
CA MET A 1 15.88 18.35 15.13
C MET A 1 15.14 17.17 15.75
N MET A 2 14.12 16.65 15.08
CA MET A 2 13.50 15.37 15.46
C MET A 2 14.26 14.29 14.69
N ASP A 3 14.89 13.36 15.42
CA ASP A 3 15.42 12.14 14.83
C ASP A 3 14.22 11.24 14.46
N ASP A 4 13.70 11.44 13.26
CA ASP A 4 12.55 10.70 12.70
C ASP A 4 13.00 9.43 11.95
N THR A 5 14.07 8.77 12.39
CA THR A 5 14.44 7.46 11.80
C THR A 5 13.47 6.40 12.28
N HIS A 6 12.31 6.31 11.61
CA HIS A 6 11.43 5.16 11.70
C HIS A 6 12.29 3.92 11.36
N PRO A 7 12.28 2.85 12.17
CA PRO A 7 13.23 1.73 12.05
C PRO A 7 13.16 0.94 10.73
N ASN A 8 12.30 1.34 9.79
CA ASN A 8 12.13 0.75 8.47
C ASN A 8 12.20 1.79 7.34
N ALA A 9 12.78 2.98 7.57
CA ALA A 9 12.91 4.02 6.55
C ALA A 9 13.59 3.50 5.25
N ASP A 10 14.59 2.64 5.40
CA ASP A 10 15.32 2.03 4.28
C ASP A 10 14.47 1.05 3.44
N LYS A 11 13.28 0.68 3.92
CA LYS A 11 12.34 -0.23 3.26
C LYS A 11 11.18 0.49 2.57
N LEU A 12 11.16 1.83 2.60
CA LEU A 12 10.14 2.62 1.93
C LEU A 12 10.35 2.59 0.42
N LEU A 13 9.25 2.46 -0.33
CA LEU A 13 9.28 2.54 -1.78
C LEU A 13 9.58 3.97 -2.25
N LYS A 14 10.35 4.06 -3.32
CA LYS A 14 10.69 5.32 -4.00
C LYS A 14 9.90 5.46 -5.30
N LEU A 15 9.86 6.69 -5.82
CA LEU A 15 9.24 6.97 -7.13
C LEU A 15 9.91 6.12 -8.22
N GLY A 16 9.08 5.48 -9.05
CA GLY A 16 9.54 4.61 -10.14
C GLY A 16 9.79 3.16 -9.74
N GLU A 17 9.80 2.83 -8.44
CA GLU A 17 9.84 1.45 -7.99
C GLU A 17 8.49 0.77 -8.18
N ILE A 18 8.52 -0.53 -8.48
CA ILE A 18 7.32 -1.35 -8.63
C ILE A 18 6.71 -1.58 -7.26
N ALA A 19 5.44 -1.22 -7.09
CA ALA A 19 4.70 -1.51 -5.87
C ALA A 19 4.64 -3.04 -5.65
N PRO A 20 4.99 -3.55 -4.44
CA PRO A 20 4.83 -4.95 -4.11
C PRO A 20 3.36 -5.36 -4.22
N ASP A 21 3.13 -6.51 -4.86
CA ASP A 21 1.79 -7.06 -4.92
C ASP A 21 1.35 -7.53 -3.53
N PHE A 22 0.05 -7.39 -3.27
CA PHE A 22 -0.57 -7.84 -2.04
C PHE A 22 -1.98 -8.31 -2.32
N THR A 23 -2.50 -9.17 -1.43
CA THR A 23 -3.90 -9.55 -1.42
C THR A 23 -4.49 -9.23 -0.06
N LEU A 24 -5.57 -8.44 -0.06
CA LEU A 24 -6.30 -8.04 1.15
C LEU A 24 -7.78 -8.46 1.01
N VAL A 25 -8.48 -8.44 2.14
CA VAL A 25 -9.93 -8.61 2.18
C VAL A 25 -10.55 -7.21 2.28
N ASN A 26 -11.49 -6.87 1.40
CA ASN A 26 -12.20 -5.59 1.44
C ASN A 26 -13.33 -5.62 2.49
N GLY A 27 -14.06 -4.50 2.62
CA GLY A 27 -15.18 -4.37 3.56
C GLY A 27 -16.33 -5.36 3.33
N ASP A 28 -16.48 -5.88 2.11
CA ASP A 28 -17.51 -6.88 1.76
C ASP A 28 -17.04 -8.32 1.98
N GLY A 29 -15.84 -8.53 2.54
CA GLY A 29 -15.26 -9.85 2.74
C GLY A 29 -14.65 -10.48 1.48
N GLN A 30 -14.56 -9.73 0.38
CA GLN A 30 -14.01 -10.20 -0.89
C GLN A 30 -12.49 -10.01 -0.95
N ARG A 31 -11.79 -10.93 -1.63
CA ARG A 31 -10.35 -10.80 -1.86
C ARG A 31 -10.07 -9.81 -3.00
N LEU A 32 -9.17 -8.88 -2.74
CA LEU A 32 -8.65 -7.92 -3.70
C LEU A 32 -7.13 -8.10 -3.83
N GLN A 33 -6.63 -8.23 -5.06
CA GLN A 33 -5.19 -8.27 -5.37
C GLN A 33 -4.78 -7.00 -6.11
N LEU A 34 -3.65 -6.38 -5.71
CA LEU A 34 -3.19 -5.14 -6.34
C LEU A 34 -2.95 -5.31 -7.85
N ALA A 35 -2.29 -6.38 -8.27
CA ALA A 35 -2.05 -6.66 -9.68
C ALA A 35 -3.34 -6.73 -10.52
N ALA A 36 -4.40 -7.33 -9.97
CA ALA A 36 -5.69 -7.44 -10.64
C ALA A 36 -6.42 -6.09 -10.76
N ALA A 37 -6.25 -5.20 -9.77
CA ALA A 37 -6.79 -3.85 -9.81
C ALA A 37 -6.01 -2.97 -10.82
N LEU A 38 -4.68 -3.08 -10.85
CA LEU A 38 -3.83 -2.38 -11.82
C LEU A 38 -4.12 -2.76 -13.27
N ALA A 39 -4.50 -4.02 -13.52
CA ALA A 39 -4.93 -4.46 -14.85
C ALA A 39 -6.22 -3.77 -15.33
N GLN A 40 -7.01 -3.20 -14.41
CA GLN A 40 -8.26 -2.49 -14.72
C GLN A 40 -8.06 -0.97 -14.81
N GLY A 41 -6.99 -0.42 -14.21
CA GLY A 41 -6.68 1.00 -14.27
C GLY A 41 -5.71 1.47 -13.19
N VAL A 42 -5.52 2.79 -13.10
CA VAL A 42 -4.68 3.42 -12.08
C VAL A 42 -5.28 3.20 -10.70
N VAL A 43 -4.44 2.83 -9.73
CA VAL A 43 -4.85 2.60 -8.32
C VAL A 43 -4.27 3.68 -7.43
N LEU A 44 -5.13 4.32 -6.62
CA LEU A 44 -4.72 5.22 -5.54
C LEU A 44 -4.73 4.45 -4.22
N LEU A 45 -3.58 4.35 -3.55
CA LEU A 45 -3.46 3.71 -2.23
C LEU A 45 -3.46 4.77 -1.13
N VAL A 46 -4.39 4.64 -0.19
CA VAL A 46 -4.46 5.49 1.01
C VAL A 46 -4.23 4.60 2.23
N PHE A 47 -3.12 4.84 2.93
CA PHE A 47 -2.84 4.19 4.21
C PHE A 47 -3.38 5.06 5.34
N TYR A 48 -4.22 4.48 6.17
CA TYR A 48 -4.77 5.13 7.35
C TYR A 48 -4.55 4.23 8.57
N ARG A 49 -4.39 4.85 9.75
CA ARG A 49 -4.28 4.14 11.02
C ARG A 49 -5.49 4.49 11.88
N GLY A 50 -6.28 3.48 12.22
CA GLY A 50 -7.50 3.60 13.01
C GLY A 50 -8.62 2.77 12.38
N ASP A 51 -9.74 2.67 13.08
CA ASP A 51 -10.97 2.11 12.52
C ASP A 51 -11.75 3.21 11.77
N TRP A 52 -12.55 2.80 10.80
CA TRP A 52 -13.52 3.63 10.08
C TRP A 52 -14.87 3.57 10.79
#